data_AF-A0AAP3A700-F1
#
_entry.id   AF-A0AAP3A700-F1
#
_cell.length_a   1.000
_cell.length_b   1.000
_cell.length_c   1.000
_cell.angle_alpha   90.00
_cell.angle_beta   90.00
_cell.angle_gamma   90.00
#
_symmetry.space_group_name_H-M   'P 1'
#
loop_
_entity.id
_entity.type
_entity.pdbx_description
1 polymer ?
#
loop_
_entity_poly.entity_id
_entity_poly.type
_entity_poly.pdbx_seq_one_letter_code
_entity_poly.pdbx_strand_id
1 'polypeptide(L)'
;VYRVMDPDTAGWVARMSGTILVDDELRKAKTDNMLTETIDSERTIRQAERFFIDSNMILNLPDFVSFIFTTKTLPSASLISPI
;
A
#
# COMPACT_ATOMS: atom_id res chain seq x y z
N VAL A 1 2.06 -16.90 1.06
CA VAL A 1 3.27 -16.21 0.54
C VAL A 1 4.00 -15.57 1.70
N TYR A 2 5.25 -15.96 1.91
CA TYR A 2 6.14 -15.40 2.93
C TYR A 2 6.90 -14.19 2.36
N ARG A 3 7.73 -13.56 3.19
CA ARG A 3 8.63 -12.49 2.74
C ARG A 3 9.42 -12.93 1.51
N VAL A 4 9.33 -12.14 0.44
CA VAL A 4 10.08 -12.34 -0.79
C VAL A 4 11.21 -11.33 -0.80
N MET A 5 12.43 -11.77 -1.14
CA MET A 5 13.60 -10.89 -1.24
C MET A 5 13.75 -10.26 -2.64
N ASP A 6 13.25 -10.95 -3.65
CA ASP A 6 13.36 -10.55 -5.06
C ASP A 6 12.24 -9.57 -5.46
N PRO A 7 12.58 -8.34 -5.90
CA PRO A 7 11.59 -7.34 -6.30
C PRO A 7 10.70 -7.79 -7.46
N ASP A 8 11.22 -8.54 -8.42
CA ASP A 8 10.46 -8.99 -9.59
C ASP A 8 9.38 -9.99 -9.18
N THR A 9 9.73 -10.95 -8.32
CA THR A 9 8.80 -11.91 -7.72
C THR A 9 7.76 -11.20 -6.86
N ALA A 10 8.16 -10.21 -6.05
CA ALA A 10 7.22 -9.41 -5.25
C ALA A 10 6.23 -8.63 -6.13
N GLY A 11 6.69 -8.07 -7.26
CA GLY A 11 5.85 -7.42 -8.27
C GLY A 11 4.85 -8.39 -8.91
N TRP A 12 5.28 -9.61 -9.22
CA TRP A 12 4.38 -10.64 -9.75
C TRP A 12 3.30 -11.03 -8.73
N VAL A 13 3.65 -11.23 -7.45
CA VAL A 13 2.68 -11.53 -6.38
C VAL A 13 1.72 -10.36 -6.14
N ALA A 14 2.21 -9.12 -6.19
CA ALA A 14 1.37 -7.93 -6.04
C ALA A 14 0.30 -7.86 -7.15
N ARG A 15 0.68 -8.15 -8.41
CA ARG A 15 -0.29 -8.25 -9.52
C ARG A 15 -1.32 -9.36 -9.30
N MET A 16 -0.93 -10.49 -8.70
CA MET A 16 -1.86 -11.58 -8.37
C MET A 16 -2.91 -11.15 -7.33
N SER A 17 -2.61 -10.19 -6.47
CA SER A 17 -3.55 -9.68 -5.46
C SER A 17 -4.68 -8.81 -6.04
N GLY A 18 -4.56 -8.39 -7.30
CA GLY A 18 -5.47 -7.46 -7.96
C GLY A 18 -5.19 -6.00 -7.62
N THR A 19 -5.96 -5.10 -8.22
CA THR A 19 -5.88 -3.65 -7.99
C THR A 19 -7.11 -3.15 -7.25
N ILE A 20 -6.92 -2.10 -6.46
CA ILE A 20 -7.98 -1.35 -5.79
C ILE A 20 -7.92 0.11 -6.23
N LEU A 21 -9.10 0.72 -6.31
CA LEU A 21 -9.25 2.16 -6.50
C LEU A 21 -9.18 2.82 -5.13
N VAL A 22 -8.23 3.73 -4.95
CA VAL A 22 -8.05 4.51 -3.73
C VAL A 22 -8.17 5.98 -4.07
N ASP A 23 -9.00 6.69 -3.31
CA ASP A 23 -9.10 8.14 -3.39
C ASP A 23 -8.02 8.75 -2.50
N ASP A 24 -7.04 9.39 -3.12
CA ASP A 24 -5.99 10.14 -2.43
C ASP A 24 -6.42 11.61 -2.27
N GLU A 25 -6.49 12.09 -1.02
CA GLU A 25 -6.68 13.49 -0.71
C GLU A 25 -5.33 14.20 -0.59
N LEU A 26 -5.09 15.22 -1.43
CA LEU A 26 -3.93 16.08 -1.32
C LEU A 26 -4.35 17.46 -0.82
N ARG A 27 -3.75 17.90 0.29
CA ARG A 27 -3.86 19.28 0.78
C ARG A 27 -2.59 20.04 0.43
N LYS A 28 -2.73 21.21 -0.20
CA LYS A 28 -1.62 22.11 -0.49
C LYS A 28 -1.49 23.14 0.63
N ALA A 29 -0.37 23.17 1.33
CA ALA A 29 -0.01 24.29 2.19
C ALA A 29 0.93 25.22 1.38
N LYS A 30 0.56 26.50 1.24
CA LYS A 30 1.45 27.52 0.67
C LYS A 30 1.93 28.42 1.81
N THR A 31 3.24 28.58 1.93
CA THR A 31 3.84 29.57 2.84
C THR A 31 3.96 30.89 2.08
N ASP A 32 3.38 31.97 2.61
CA ASP A 32 3.53 33.32 2.05
C ASP A 32 4.82 34.00 2.57
N ASN A 33 5.31 35.02 1.86
CA ASN A 33 6.59 35.73 2.06
C ASN A 33 6.77 36.41 3.44
N MET A 34 5.84 36.22 4.38
CA MET A 34 5.86 36.73 5.76
C MET A 34 5.96 35.64 6.84
N LEU A 35 6.32 34.39 6.51
CA LEU A 35 6.41 33.26 7.45
C LEU A 35 5.09 32.91 8.17
N THR A 36 3.95 33.45 7.71
CA THR A 36 2.63 33.07 8.19
C THR A 36 2.13 31.89 7.35
N GLU A 37 1.90 30.74 7.98
CA GLU A 37 1.31 29.58 7.33
C GLU A 37 -0.17 29.86 7.02
N THR A 38 -0.48 30.18 5.77
CA THR A 38 -1.87 30.27 5.31
C THR A 38 -2.24 28.93 4.68
N ILE A 39 -3.05 28.14 5.36
CA ILE A 39 -3.55 26.86 4.83
C ILE A 39 -4.46 27.19 3.63
N ASP A 40 -3.97 26.95 2.42
CA ASP A 40 -4.73 27.13 1.18
C ASP A 40 -5.83 26.05 1.16
N SER A 41 -7.10 26.47 1.19
CA SER A 41 -8.26 25.60 1.38
C SER A 41 -8.67 24.86 0.09
N GLU A 42 -7.73 24.58 -0.80
CA GLU A 42 -7.94 23.78 -2.00
C GLU A 42 -7.73 22.29 -1.71
N ARG A 43 -8.84 21.55 -1.68
CA ARG A 43 -8.84 20.08 -1.58
C ARG A 43 -8.89 19.49 -2.99
N THR A 44 -7.84 18.80 -3.41
CA THR A 44 -7.85 18.02 -4.67
C THR A 44 -8.00 16.54 -4.32
N ILE A 45 -9.05 15.90 -4.81
CA ILE A 45 -9.25 14.45 -4.72
C ILE A 45 -8.71 13.84 -6.02
N ARG A 46 -7.79 12.89 -5.92
CA ARG A 46 -7.27 12.13 -7.07
C ARG A 46 -7.60 10.66 -6.88
N GLN A 47 -8.10 10.01 -7.93
CA GLN A 47 -8.28 8.57 -7.92
C GLN A 47 -6.98 7.92 -8.41
N ALA A 48 -6.44 6.99 -7.64
CA ALA A 48 -5.26 6.22 -7.99
C ALA A 48 -5.56 4.72 -7.93
N GLU A 49 -5.04 3.98 -8.89
CA GLU A 49 -5.04 2.51 -8.86
C GLU A 49 -3.77 2.02 -8.17
N ARG A 50 -3.91 1.15 -7.17
CA ARG A 50 -2.78 0.47 -6.52
C ARG A 50 -3.06 -1.01 -6.32
N PHE A 51 -2.03 -1.83 -6.17
CA PHE A 51 -2.20 -3.24 -5.82
C PHE A 51 -2.85 -3.39 -4.45
N PHE A 52 -3.70 -4.41 -4.29
CA PHE A 52 -4.36 -4.71 -3.02
C PHE A 52 -3.34 -5.05 -1.94
N ILE A 53 -2.35 -5.88 -2.29
CA ILE A 53 -1.11 -6.06 -1.54
C ILE A 53 0.02 -5.50 -2.38
N ASP A 54 0.66 -4.43 -1.89
CA ASP A 54 1.77 -3.78 -2.58
C ASP A 54 3.06 -4.61 -2.51
N SER A 55 3.94 -4.46 -3.51
CA SER A 55 5.26 -5.07 -3.54
C SER A 55 6.08 -4.71 -2.31
N ASN A 56 5.98 -3.46 -1.83
CA ASN A 56 6.64 -3.02 -0.60
C ASN A 56 6.15 -3.76 0.65
N MET A 57 4.86 -4.13 0.70
CA MET A 57 4.29 -4.90 1.82
C MET A 57 4.82 -6.33 1.83
N ILE A 58 5.14 -6.89 0.65
CA ILE A 58 5.68 -8.25 0.50
C ILE A 58 7.20 -8.29 0.81
N LEU A 59 7.94 -7.26 0.35
CA LEU A 59 9.37 -7.13 0.58
C LEU A 59 9.70 -6.92 2.07
N ASN A 60 8.89 -6.11 2.76
CA ASN A 60 9.08 -5.74 4.16
C ASN A 60 8.17 -6.51 5.13
N LEU A 61 7.77 -7.73 4.75
CA LEU A 61 6.90 -8.54 5.58
C LEU A 61 7.59 -8.87 6.92
N PRO A 62 6.94 -8.66 8.08
CA PRO A 62 7.51 -9.05 9.36
C PRO A 62 7.73 -10.56 9.49
N ASP A 63 8.63 -10.96 10.37
CA ASP A 63 8.83 -12.37 10.70
C ASP A 63 7.52 -12.98 11.23
N PHE A 64 7.29 -14.27 10.92
CA PHE A 64 6.08 -15.02 11.30
C PHE A 64 4.77 -14.48 10.71
N VAL A 65 4.82 -13.62 9.69
CA VAL A 65 3.64 -13.18 8.95
C VAL A 65 3.66 -13.80 7.55
N SER A 66 2.49 -14.09 7.00
CA SER A 66 2.32 -14.49 5.61
C SER A 66 1.02 -13.94 5.03
N PHE A 67 0.95 -13.83 3.70
CA PHE A 67 -0.29 -13.61 2.99
C PHE A 67 -0.86 -14.91 2.47
N ILE A 68 -2.11 -15.22 2.79
CA ILE A 68 -2.82 -16.38 2.28
C ILE A 68 -3.62 -15.94 1.05
N PHE A 69 -3.30 -16.54 -0.09
CA PHE A 69 -4.04 -16.36 -1.34
C PHE A 69 -4.97 -17.56 -1.51
N THR A 70 -6.27 -17.31 -1.63
CA THR A 70 -7.26 -18.34 -1.94
C THR A 70 -8.05 -17.93 -3.18
N THR A 71 -8.76 -18.88 -3.79
CA THR A 71 -9.63 -18.60 -4.95
C THR A 71 -11.01 -18.07 -4.57
N LYS A 72 -11.36 -18.10 -3.28
CA LYS A 72 -12.70 -17.77 -2.78
C LYS A 72 -12.77 -16.45 -2.04
N THR A 73 -11.64 -16.01 -1.48
CA THR A 73 -11.58 -14.83 -0.62
C THR A 73 -10.45 -13.91 -1.06
N LEU A 74 -10.58 -12.63 -0.72
CA LEU A 74 -9.48 -11.69 -0.86
C LEU A 74 -8.27 -12.18 -0.07
N PRO A 75 -7.04 -11.87 -0.54
CA PRO A 75 -5.82 -12.19 0.19
C PRO A 75 -5.85 -11.64 1.62
N SER A 76 -5.45 -12.44 2.60
CA SER A 76 -5.46 -12.03 4.01
C SER A 76 -4.10 -12.26 4.66
N ALA A 77 -3.73 -11.37 5.58
CA ALA A 77 -2.56 -11.56 6.42
C ALA A 77 -2.86 -12.60 7.49
N SER A 78 -1.89 -13.50 7.73
CA SER A 78 -1.97 -14.54 8.73
C SER A 78 -0.66 -14.60 9.51
N LEU A 79 -0.78 -14.70 10.84
CA LEU A 79 0.34 -14.97 11.73
C LEU A 79 0.56 -16.48 11.79
N ILE A 80 1.79 -16.88 11.53
CA ILE A 80 2.21 -18.27 11.56
C ILE A 80 2.93 -18.46 12.88
N SER A 81 2.37 -19.28 13.76
CA SER A 81 3.01 -19.60 15.03
C SER A 81 4.44 -20.14 14.78
N PRO A 82 5.45 -19.71 15.55
CA PRO A 82 6.71 -20.45 15.61
C PRO A 82 6.40 -21.89 16.01
N ILE A 83 6.96 -22.85 15.28
CA ILE A 83 7.01 -24.28 15.67
C ILE A 83 8.19 -24.47 16.60
#